data_AF-A0A2D7TWU2-F1
#
_entry.id   AF-A0A2D7TWU2-F1
#
_cell.length_a   1.000
_cell.length_b   1.000
_cell.length_c   1.000
_cell.angle_alpha   90.00
_cell.angle_beta   90.00
_cell.angle_gamma   90.00
#
_symmetry.space_group_name_H-M   'P 1'
#
loop_
_entity.id
_entity.type
_entity.pdbx_description
1 polymer ?
#
loop_
_entity_poly.entity_id
_entity_poly.type
_entity_poly.pdbx_seq_one_letter_code
_entity_poly.pdbx_strand_id
1 'polypeptide(L)'
;MIKPDWDDNPKKEEILYAANLLEIGEFQFLQLAYKNWYNEELPEKLIHTIFRNYTIRNIIPGWARHYARTIAHLDKTNQLDPLDPKYHVYDREFGKPIGSKGLERFVLVSLSITTFFLFAFYMAIITVDEPTDLLPPYFEKKNIFPEQYKQLPKPIKKNKREI
;
A
#
# COMPACT_ATOMS: atom_id res chain seq x y z
N MET A 1 -5.95 15.49 8.24
CA MET A 1 -4.90 14.77 7.48
C MET A 1 -3.58 15.41 7.83
N ILE A 2 -2.71 14.67 8.51
CA ILE A 2 -1.36 15.13 8.85
C ILE A 2 -0.55 14.98 7.56
N LYS A 3 -0.22 16.10 6.91
CA LYS A 3 0.87 16.09 5.92
C LYS A 3 2.14 15.88 6.74
N PRO A 4 2.85 14.76 6.58
CA PRO A 4 4.13 14.64 7.23
C PRO A 4 5.08 15.60 6.49
N ASP A 5 5.90 16.33 7.24
CA ASP A 5 6.86 17.35 6.77
C ASP A 5 8.01 16.72 5.95
N TRP A 6 7.69 15.88 4.96
CA TRP A 6 8.67 15.28 4.07
C TRP A 6 9.04 16.30 3.00
N ASP A 7 10.26 16.85 3.13
CA ASP A 7 11.05 17.41 2.03
C ASP A 7 10.29 18.34 1.06
N ASP A 8 9.85 19.50 1.56
CA ASP A 8 9.23 20.61 0.82
C ASP A 8 10.22 21.29 -0.15
N ASN A 9 10.87 20.52 -1.03
CA ASN A 9 11.68 21.08 -2.11
C ASN A 9 10.85 21.18 -3.38
N PRO A 10 10.40 22.39 -3.76
CA PRO A 10 9.52 22.56 -4.92
C PRO A 10 10.18 22.08 -6.22
N LYS A 11 11.52 22.08 -6.29
CA LYS A 11 12.23 21.58 -7.47
C LYS A 11 12.18 20.05 -7.57
N LYS A 12 12.06 19.34 -6.45
CA LYS A 12 11.98 17.87 -6.39
C LYS A 12 10.58 17.43 -6.74
N GLU A 13 9.59 18.14 -6.24
CA GLU A 13 8.19 17.95 -6.62
C GLU A 13 7.99 18.09 -8.14
N GLU A 14 8.66 19.03 -8.80
CA GLU A 14 8.63 19.16 -10.27
C GLU A 14 9.08 17.84 -10.96
N ILE A 15 10.14 17.20 -10.46
CA ILE A 15 10.66 15.94 -11.02
C ILE A 15 9.72 14.78 -10.72
N LEU A 16 9.28 14.65 -9.46
CA LEU A 16 8.36 13.59 -9.05
C LEU A 16 7.05 13.68 -9.85
N TYR A 17 6.51 14.88 -10.02
CA TYR A 17 5.32 15.12 -10.84
C TYR A 17 5.54 14.68 -12.29
N ALA A 18 6.66 15.06 -12.91
CA ALA A 18 6.97 14.67 -14.28
C ALA A 18 7.22 13.15 -14.43
N ALA A 19 7.83 12.51 -13.44
CA ALA A 19 8.01 11.06 -13.42
C ALA A 19 6.66 10.33 -13.33
N ASN A 20 5.75 10.82 -12.49
CA ASN A 20 4.39 10.30 -12.38
C ASN A 20 3.58 10.46 -13.68
N LEU A 21 3.72 11.59 -14.38
CA LEU A 21 3.08 11.80 -15.69
C LEU A 21 3.53 10.78 -16.73
N LEU A 22 4.77 10.28 -16.62
CA LEU A 22 5.33 9.26 -17.51
C LEU A 22 5.15 7.84 -16.98
N GLU A 23 4.57 7.66 -15.80
CA GLU A 23 4.44 6.36 -15.10
C GLU A 23 5.77 5.62 -14.90
N ILE A 24 6.86 6.37 -14.67
CA ILE A 24 8.20 5.80 -14.42
C ILE A 24 8.75 6.20 -13.05
N GLY A 25 9.73 5.45 -12.56
CA GLY A 25 10.44 5.81 -11.32
C GLY A 25 11.33 7.04 -11.49
N GLU A 26 11.57 7.80 -10.40
CA GLU A 26 12.47 8.97 -10.39
C GLU A 26 13.89 8.63 -10.87
N PHE A 27 14.35 7.41 -10.62
CA PHE A 27 15.64 6.93 -11.11
C PHE A 27 15.69 6.86 -12.65
N GLN A 28 14.68 6.23 -13.25
CA GLN A 28 14.55 6.13 -14.71
C GLN A 28 14.36 7.51 -15.33
N PHE A 29 13.58 8.37 -14.68
CA PHE A 29 13.41 9.77 -15.08
C PHE A 29 14.75 10.50 -15.16
N LEU A 30 15.62 10.36 -14.15
CA LEU A 30 16.95 10.96 -14.17
C LEU A 30 17.83 10.42 -15.30
N GLN A 31 17.74 9.12 -15.63
CA GLN A 31 18.46 8.54 -16.76
C GLN A 31 17.98 9.13 -18.09
N LEU A 32 16.65 9.26 -18.28
CA LEU A 32 16.07 9.89 -19.47
C LEU A 32 16.47 11.34 -19.61
N ALA A 33 16.37 12.12 -18.53
CA ALA A 33 16.71 13.53 -18.55
C ALA A 33 18.21 13.75 -18.84
N TYR A 34 19.07 12.88 -18.30
CA TYR A 34 20.50 12.90 -18.63
C TYR A 34 20.71 12.60 -20.12
N LYS A 35 20.10 11.54 -20.64
CA LYS A 35 20.19 11.17 -22.06
C LYS A 35 19.65 12.25 -22.98
N ASN A 36 18.56 12.92 -22.62
CA ASN A 36 18.01 14.02 -23.40
C ASN A 36 18.95 15.24 -23.44
N TRP A 37 19.64 15.52 -22.33
CA TRP A 37 20.52 16.68 -22.22
C TRP A 37 21.90 16.48 -22.86
N TYR A 38 22.53 15.33 -22.60
CA TYR A 38 23.89 15.02 -23.02
C TYR A 38 23.95 14.17 -24.30
N ASN A 39 22.81 13.66 -24.77
CA ASN A 39 22.72 12.72 -25.89
C ASN A 39 23.55 11.43 -25.70
N GLU A 40 23.79 11.06 -24.44
CA GLU A 40 24.57 9.89 -24.01
C GLU A 40 23.87 9.16 -22.85
N GLU A 41 24.09 7.85 -22.72
CA GLU A 41 23.57 7.11 -21.58
C GLU A 41 24.27 7.49 -20.28
N LEU A 42 23.52 7.49 -19.17
CA LEU A 42 24.09 7.84 -17.87
C LEU A 42 25.15 6.81 -17.45
N PRO A 43 26.44 7.19 -17.32
CA PRO A 43 27.50 6.24 -17.00
C PRO A 43 27.30 5.61 -15.62
N GLU A 44 27.48 4.30 -15.50
CA GLU A 44 27.25 3.54 -14.26
C GLU A 44 28.02 4.11 -13.05
N LYS A 45 29.25 4.59 -13.29
CA LYS A 45 30.10 5.23 -12.26
C LYS A 45 29.48 6.51 -11.69
N LEU A 46 28.65 7.23 -12.46
CA LEU A 46 28.01 8.48 -12.07
C LEU A 46 26.63 8.27 -11.46
N ILE A 47 25.95 7.16 -11.80
CA ILE A 47 24.59 6.83 -11.32
C ILE A 47 24.49 6.97 -9.80
N HIS A 48 25.36 6.27 -9.06
CA HIS A 48 25.33 6.28 -7.60
C HIS A 48 25.53 7.68 -7.01
N THR A 49 26.41 8.47 -7.60
CA THR A 49 26.71 9.82 -7.11
C THR A 49 25.56 10.78 -7.35
N ILE A 50 25.00 10.77 -8.57
CA ILE A 50 23.86 11.63 -8.94
C ILE A 50 22.63 11.26 -8.11
N PHE A 51 22.31 9.97 -8.02
CA PHE A 51 21.15 9.52 -7.28
C PHE A 51 21.29 9.79 -5.78
N ARG A 52 22.46 9.54 -5.19
CA ARG A 52 22.73 9.89 -3.79
C ARG A 52 22.55 11.39 -3.53
N ASN A 53 23.05 12.23 -4.43
CA ASN A 53 22.92 13.68 -4.30
C ASN A 53 21.46 14.12 -4.44
N TYR A 54 20.72 13.52 -5.36
CA TYR A 54 19.29 13.77 -5.57
C TYR A 54 18.45 13.35 -4.36
N THR A 55 18.52 12.07 -3.96
CA THR A 55 17.61 11.49 -2.97
C THR A 55 17.99 11.85 -1.54
N ILE A 56 19.29 11.85 -1.20
CA ILE A 56 19.76 12.07 0.18
C ILE A 56 20.08 13.53 0.44
N ARG A 57 20.77 14.20 -0.50
CA ARG A 57 21.21 15.59 -0.32
C ARG A 57 20.25 16.61 -0.92
N ASN A 58 19.20 16.15 -1.60
CA ASN A 58 18.19 17.00 -2.23
C ASN A 58 18.78 18.01 -3.24
N ILE A 59 19.92 17.65 -3.85
CA ILE A 59 20.61 18.46 -4.86
C ILE A 59 20.07 18.05 -6.22
N ILE A 60 19.34 18.98 -6.85
CA ILE A 60 18.65 18.70 -8.10
C ILE A 60 19.48 19.16 -9.29
N PRO A 61 19.83 18.24 -10.21
CA PRO A 61 20.52 18.61 -11.43
C PRO A 61 19.67 19.54 -12.30
N GLY A 62 20.31 20.57 -12.88
CA GLY A 62 19.61 21.54 -13.74
C GLY A 62 18.95 20.89 -14.96
N TRP A 63 19.62 19.90 -15.56
CA TRP A 63 19.08 19.12 -16.69
C TRP A 63 17.83 18.32 -16.31
N ALA A 64 17.80 17.72 -15.11
CA ALA A 64 16.66 16.94 -14.63
C ALA A 64 15.42 17.84 -14.48
N ARG A 65 15.62 19.00 -13.86
CA ARG A 65 14.56 19.99 -13.67
C ARG A 65 14.08 20.59 -15.00
N HIS A 66 15.00 20.88 -15.91
CA HIS A 66 14.64 21.36 -17.25
C HIS A 66 13.73 20.36 -17.96
N TYR A 67 14.14 19.09 -17.97
CA TYR A 67 13.37 18.01 -18.58
C TYR A 67 11.98 17.85 -17.92
N ALA A 68 11.90 17.93 -16.59
CA ALA A 68 10.63 17.88 -15.87
C ALA A 68 9.64 18.97 -16.30
N ARG A 69 10.15 20.19 -16.52
CA ARG A 69 9.34 21.30 -17.04
C ARG A 69 8.90 21.08 -18.48
N THR A 70 9.75 20.48 -19.30
CA THR A 70 9.39 20.09 -20.67
C THR A 70 8.25 19.07 -20.66
N ILE A 71 8.33 18.02 -19.85
CA ILE A 71 7.25 17.02 -19.72
C ILE A 71 5.96 17.66 -19.21
N ALA A 72 6.02 18.46 -18.15
CA ALA A 72 4.86 19.18 -17.63
C ALA A 72 4.26 20.16 -18.65
N HIS A 73 5.07 20.71 -19.56
CA HIS A 73 4.58 21.55 -20.64
C HIS A 73 3.86 20.73 -21.72
N LEU A 74 4.42 19.58 -22.12
CA LEU A 74 3.80 18.66 -23.07
C LEU A 74 2.45 18.14 -22.57
N ASP A 75 2.35 17.85 -21.27
CA ASP A 75 1.09 17.45 -20.63
C ASP A 75 0.04 18.57 -20.74
N LYS A 76 0.41 19.79 -20.37
CA LYS A 76 -0.47 20.97 -20.45
C LYS A 76 -0.96 21.28 -21.88
N THR A 77 -0.17 20.93 -22.90
CA THR A 77 -0.55 21.12 -24.30
C THR A 77 -1.20 19.89 -24.93
N ASN A 78 -1.50 18.85 -24.15
CA ASN A 78 -2.02 17.55 -24.62
C ASN A 78 -1.16 16.89 -25.71
N GLN A 79 0.15 17.12 -25.67
CA GLN A 79 1.13 16.52 -26.59
C GLN A 79 1.93 15.40 -25.92
N LEU A 80 1.72 15.17 -24.63
CA LEU A 80 2.35 14.08 -23.91
C LEU A 80 1.59 12.77 -24.19
N ASP A 81 2.31 11.79 -24.74
CA ASP A 81 1.90 10.39 -24.71
C ASP A 81 2.75 9.67 -23.64
N PRO A 82 2.18 9.40 -22.45
CA PRO A 82 2.90 8.72 -21.37
C PRO A 82 3.39 7.33 -21.75
N LEU A 83 2.69 6.64 -22.65
CA LEU A 83 2.97 5.25 -23.03
C LEU A 83 3.93 5.16 -24.22
N ASP A 84 4.48 6.28 -24.68
CA ASP A 84 5.47 6.29 -25.75
C ASP A 84 6.72 5.50 -25.31
N PRO A 85 7.14 4.45 -26.06
CA PRO A 85 8.31 3.64 -25.72
C PRO A 85 9.60 4.43 -25.50
N LYS A 86 9.72 5.65 -26.03
CA LYS A 86 10.88 6.52 -25.80
C LYS A 86 11.10 6.88 -24.33
N TYR A 87 10.04 6.90 -23.52
CA TYR A 87 10.11 7.16 -22.08
C TYR A 87 10.37 5.88 -21.28
N HIS A 88 10.10 4.70 -21.86
CA HIS A 88 10.17 3.41 -21.18
C HIS A 88 11.41 2.59 -21.54
N VAL A 89 12.43 3.21 -22.13
CA VAL A 89 13.69 2.55 -22.56
C VAL A 89 14.38 1.81 -21.40
N TYR A 90 14.23 2.32 -20.17
CA TYR A 90 14.84 1.74 -18.97
C TYR A 90 13.88 0.86 -18.16
N ASP A 91 12.65 0.67 -18.62
CA ASP A 91 11.71 -0.26 -18.03
C ASP A 91 11.83 -1.63 -18.72
N ARG A 92 12.27 -2.63 -17.96
CA ARG A 92 12.45 -4.00 -18.46
C ARG A 92 11.13 -4.72 -18.68
N GLU A 93 10.05 -4.28 -18.05
CA GLU A 93 8.74 -4.93 -18.06
C GLU A 93 7.77 -4.24 -19.00
N PHE A 94 8.06 -3.01 -19.43
CA PHE A 94 7.22 -2.24 -20.34
C PHE A 94 6.94 -2.99 -21.64
N GLY A 95 5.66 -3.05 -22.01
CA GLY A 95 5.17 -3.71 -23.23
C GLY A 95 5.26 -5.25 -23.22
N LYS A 96 5.81 -5.88 -22.17
CA LYS A 96 5.77 -7.34 -22.05
C LYS A 96 4.38 -7.75 -21.57
N PRO A 97 3.73 -8.73 -22.24
CA PRO A 97 2.48 -9.27 -21.73
C PRO A 97 2.74 -9.86 -20.35
N ILE A 98 2.02 -9.36 -19.35
CA ILE A 98 2.08 -9.88 -17.98
C ILE A 98 1.64 -11.33 -18.06
N GLY A 99 2.59 -12.26 -17.93
CA GLY A 99 2.32 -13.68 -18.07
C GLY A 99 1.22 -14.13 -17.08
N SER A 100 0.25 -14.92 -17.55
CA SER A 100 -0.92 -15.38 -16.77
C SER A 100 -0.55 -16.08 -15.46
N LYS A 101 0.68 -16.61 -15.36
CA LYS A 101 1.22 -17.33 -14.19
C LYS A 101 1.16 -16.51 -12.90
N GLY A 102 1.29 -15.18 -12.97
CA GLY A 102 1.19 -14.31 -11.79
C GLY A 102 -0.24 -14.26 -11.25
N LEU A 103 -1.21 -14.04 -12.15
CA LEU A 103 -2.63 -13.98 -11.83
C LEU A 103 -3.15 -15.35 -11.36
N GLU A 104 -2.77 -16.43 -12.03
CA GLU A 104 -3.13 -17.80 -11.64
C GLU A 104 -2.69 -18.12 -10.22
N ARG A 105 -1.45 -17.78 -9.85
CA ARG A 105 -0.94 -17.96 -8.49
C ARG A 105 -1.69 -17.10 -7.47
N PHE A 106 -1.97 -15.84 -7.82
CA PHE A 106 -2.73 -14.95 -6.95
C PHE A 106 -4.15 -15.49 -6.67
N VAL A 107 -4.86 -15.91 -7.73
CA VAL A 107 -6.19 -16.51 -7.61
C VAL A 107 -6.15 -17.78 -6.75
N LEU A 108 -5.18 -18.65 -6.98
CA LEU A 108 -5.04 -19.90 -6.23
C LEU A 108 -4.79 -19.64 -4.73
N VAL A 109 -3.89 -18.70 -4.41
CA VAL A 109 -3.60 -18.33 -3.02
C VAL A 109 -4.82 -17.68 -2.36
N SER A 110 -5.48 -16.74 -3.04
CA SER A 110 -6.69 -16.08 -2.54
C SER A 110 -7.82 -17.07 -2.27
N LEU A 111 -8.07 -18.01 -3.20
CA LEU A 111 -9.03 -19.08 -3.04
C LEU A 111 -8.67 -19.95 -1.83
N SER A 112 -7.40 -20.36 -1.70
CA SER A 112 -6.93 -21.22 -0.61
C SER A 112 -7.14 -20.58 0.76
N ILE A 113 -6.82 -19.29 0.89
CA ILE A 113 -7.04 -18.53 2.14
C ILE A 113 -8.53 -18.43 2.45
N THR A 114 -9.35 -18.11 1.45
CA THR A 114 -10.81 -17.98 1.62
C THR A 114 -11.42 -19.31 2.06
N THR A 115 -11.05 -20.41 1.40
CA THR A 115 -11.51 -21.76 1.77
C THR A 115 -11.06 -22.14 3.18
N PHE A 116 -9.82 -21.80 3.58
CA PHE A 116 -9.33 -22.07 4.92
C PHE A 116 -10.16 -21.34 5.99
N PHE A 117 -10.47 -20.05 5.79
CA PHE A 117 -11.32 -19.31 6.73
C PHE A 117 -12.75 -19.86 6.78
N LEU A 118 -13.36 -20.17 5.63
CA LEU A 118 -14.70 -20.77 5.59
C LEU A 118 -14.74 -22.12 6.30
N PHE A 119 -13.72 -22.96 6.10
CA PHE A 119 -13.60 -24.24 6.79
C PHE A 119 -13.43 -24.06 8.30
N ALA A 120 -12.58 -23.11 8.74
CA ALA A 120 -12.40 -22.80 10.15
C ALA A 120 -13.71 -22.32 10.80
N PHE A 121 -14.46 -21.43 10.13
CA PHE A 121 -15.77 -20.98 10.61
C PHE A 121 -16.79 -22.11 10.65
N TYR A 122 -16.83 -22.97 9.64
CA TYR A 122 -17.71 -24.13 9.61
C TYR A 122 -17.43 -25.09 10.78
N MET A 123 -16.15 -25.40 11.01
CA MET A 123 -15.73 -26.21 12.16
C MET A 123 -16.11 -25.54 13.48
N ALA A 124 -15.91 -24.23 13.62
CA ALA A 124 -16.30 -23.50 14.83
C ALA A 124 -17.81 -23.58 15.11
N ILE A 125 -18.67 -23.49 14.08
CA ILE A 125 -20.13 -23.59 14.23
C ILE A 125 -20.53 -25.00 14.69
N ILE A 126 -19.92 -26.05 14.15
CA ILE A 126 -20.29 -27.43 14.50
C ILE A 126 -19.75 -27.86 15.87
N THR A 127 -18.57 -27.38 16.24
CA THR A 127 -17.91 -27.81 17.48
C THR A 127 -18.45 -27.09 18.72
N VAL A 128 -19.24 -26.02 18.53
CA VAL A 128 -19.77 -25.20 19.62
C VAL A 128 -21.26 -25.48 19.81
N ASP A 129 -21.61 -26.22 20.86
CA ASP A 129 -23.00 -26.54 21.21
C ASP A 129 -23.77 -25.32 21.79
N GLU A 130 -23.07 -24.38 22.45
CA GLU A 130 -23.64 -23.10 22.90
C GLU A 130 -22.69 -21.96 22.50
N PRO A 131 -23.07 -21.10 21.52
CA PRO A 131 -22.26 -19.92 21.20
C PRO A 131 -22.16 -19.07 22.46
N THR A 132 -20.93 -18.87 22.95
CA THR A 132 -20.71 -18.02 24.12
C THR A 132 -21.26 -16.64 23.79
N ASP A 133 -22.24 -16.21 24.59
CA ASP A 133 -22.87 -14.89 24.51
C ASP A 133 -21.75 -13.87 24.35
N LEU A 134 -21.82 -13.09 23.28
CA LEU A 134 -20.78 -12.25 22.68
C LEU A 134 -20.48 -11.01 23.54
N LEU A 135 -20.45 -11.21 24.85
CA LEU A 135 -20.33 -10.22 25.89
C LEU A 135 -18.98 -10.46 26.60
N PRO A 136 -18.15 -9.42 26.74
CA PRO A 136 -16.95 -9.48 27.58
C PRO A 136 -17.28 -10.05 28.97
N PRO A 137 -16.36 -10.77 29.64
CA PRO A 137 -16.59 -11.51 30.89
C PRO A 137 -17.05 -10.67 32.10
N TYR A 138 -17.24 -9.36 31.92
CA TYR A 138 -17.71 -8.41 32.93
C TYR A 138 -19.22 -8.12 32.83
N PHE A 139 -19.89 -8.57 31.77
CA PHE A 139 -21.33 -8.38 31.60
C PHE A 139 -22.09 -9.57 32.15
N GLU A 140 -22.52 -9.46 33.40
CA GLU A 140 -23.42 -10.43 34.00
C GLU A 140 -24.85 -10.30 33.41
N LYS A 141 -25.47 -11.42 33.01
CA LYS A 141 -26.83 -11.47 32.44
C LYS A 141 -27.89 -10.74 33.30
N LYS A 142 -27.67 -10.66 34.63
CA LYS A 142 -28.52 -9.94 35.59
C LYS A 142 -28.59 -8.42 35.33
N ASN A 143 -27.54 -7.82 34.75
CA ASN A 143 -27.45 -6.39 34.49
C ASN A 143 -28.16 -6.01 33.18
N ILE A 144 -28.29 -6.95 32.25
CA ILE A 144 -28.85 -6.74 30.92
C ILE A 144 -30.35 -7.05 30.90
N PHE A 145 -30.78 -8.10 31.63
CA PHE A 145 -32.18 -8.52 31.70
C PHE A 145 -32.70 -8.52 33.14
N PRO A 146 -32.75 -7.37 33.84
CA PRO A 146 -33.09 -7.31 35.27
C PRO A 146 -34.50 -7.80 35.60
N GLU A 147 -35.44 -7.69 34.65
CA GLU A 147 -36.82 -8.16 34.76
C GLU A 147 -36.91 -9.68 35.04
N GLN A 148 -36.07 -10.49 34.39
CA GLN A 148 -36.07 -11.95 34.52
C GLN A 148 -35.53 -12.43 35.88
N TYR A 149 -34.63 -11.67 36.50
CA TYR A 149 -33.99 -12.03 37.77
C TYR A 149 -34.71 -11.50 39.01
N LYS A 150 -35.65 -10.55 38.85
CA LYS A 150 -36.54 -10.10 39.95
C LYS A 150 -37.55 -11.18 40.35
N GLN A 151 -37.89 -12.10 39.44
CA GLN A 151 -38.95 -13.10 39.65
C GLN A 151 -38.43 -14.45 40.17
N LEU A 152 -37.11 -14.66 40.21
CA LEU A 152 -36.53 -15.91 40.74
C LEU A 152 -36.52 -15.87 42.28
N PRO A 153 -37.07 -16.89 42.97
CA PRO A 153 -36.94 -16.98 44.41
C PRO A 153 -35.46 -17.06 44.79
N LYS A 154 -35.02 -16.22 45.74
CA LYS A 154 -33.62 -16.18 46.19
C LYS A 154 -33.20 -17.58 46.67
N PRO A 155 -32.07 -18.12 46.19
CA PRO A 155 -31.61 -19.43 46.67
C PRO A 155 -31.32 -19.35 48.17
N ILE A 156 -31.86 -20.33 48.89
CA ILE A 156 -31.67 -20.49 50.34
C ILE A 156 -30.17 -20.63 50.59
N LYS A 157 -29.59 -19.71 51.36
CA LYS A 157 -28.20 -19.79 51.82
C LYS A 157 -28.02 -21.09 52.59
N LYS A 158 -27.43 -22.11 51.96
CA LYS A 158 -27.00 -23.33 52.67
C LYS A 158 -25.85 -22.93 53.58
N ASN A 159 -26.17 -22.78 54.87
CA ASN A 159 -25.22 -22.45 55.91
C ASN A 159 -24.19 -23.59 55.99
N LYS A 160 -22.97 -23.32 55.52
CA LYS A 160 -21.85 -24.25 55.64
C LYS A 160 -21.37 -24.20 57.09
N ARG A 161 -22.01 -24.99 57.96
CA ARG A 161 -21.48 -25.32 59.29
C ARG A 161 -20.92 -26.74 59.22
N GLU A 162 -19.62 -26.84 59.51
CA GLU A 162 -18.88 -27.90 60.26
C GLU A 162 -19.34 -29.35 59.99
N ILE A 163 -18.50 -30.28 59.52
CA ILE A 163 -17.18 -30.76 60.02
C ILE A 163 -16.41 -31.37 58.85
#